data_AF-A0A7C7AHK2-F1
#
_entry.id   AF-A0A7C7AHK2-F1
#
_cell.length_a   1.000
_cell.length_b   1.000
_cell.length_c   1.000
_cell.angle_alpha   90.00
_cell.angle_beta   90.00
_cell.angle_gamma   90.00
#
_symmetry.space_group_name_H-M   'P 1'
#
loop_
_entity.id
_entity.type
_entity.pdbx_description
1 polymer ?
#
loop_
_entity_poly.entity_id
_entity_poly.type
_entity_poly.pdbx_seq_one_letter_code
_entity_poly.pdbx_strand_id
1 'polypeptide(L)'
;MYKKVLNEILLSQKPSAGILRLIETGEMNEIIPELLRLKGFDQKTPYHDKDVLDHTLAVVDEIKPKLNLRMAALLHDISKPDCFTLDEKGKGHFHGHHVRSAAKSQEILQRLGYEEDFITDVKTLIRYHYIKEIANVIKEKGIKRFVDNVGVERLEDMFELIRADMAGKASTDYQVIEKLRAMCRDEI
;
A
#
# COMPACT_ATOMS: atom_id res chain seq x y z
N MET A 1 1.66 -6.36 23.27
CA MET A 1 2.26 -7.65 22.85
C MET A 1 2.28 -7.78 21.33
N TYR A 2 1.14 -7.66 20.65
CA TYR A 2 1.02 -7.84 19.20
C TYR A 2 1.82 -6.86 18.32
N LYS A 3 1.92 -5.57 18.69
CA LYS A 3 2.76 -4.57 17.98
C LYS A 3 4.21 -5.06 17.78
N LYS A 4 4.81 -5.66 18.83
CA LYS A 4 6.20 -6.14 18.78
C LYS A 4 6.34 -7.32 17.80
N VAL A 5 5.44 -8.31 17.90
CA VAL A 5 5.42 -9.48 17.02
C VAL A 5 5.25 -9.07 15.55
N LEU A 6 4.30 -8.16 15.28
CA LEU A 6 4.09 -7.64 13.92
C LEU A 6 5.33 -6.94 13.38
N ASN A 7 5.99 -6.09 14.19
CA ASN A 7 7.23 -5.42 13.78
C ASN A 7 8.35 -6.43 13.45
N GLU A 8 8.53 -7.46 14.28
CA GLU A 8 9.53 -8.52 14.05
C GLU A 8 9.24 -9.29 12.75
N ILE A 9 7.98 -9.63 12.49
CA ILE A 9 7.56 -10.26 11.23
C ILE A 9 7.85 -9.34 10.04
N LEU A 10 7.43 -8.06 10.12
CA LEU A 10 7.65 -7.08 9.06
C LEU A 10 9.13 -6.81 8.81
N LEU A 11 10.01 -6.98 9.80
CA LEU A 11 11.46 -6.81 9.62
C LEU A 11 12.21 -8.10 9.25
N SER A 12 11.51 -9.24 9.21
CA SER A 12 12.10 -10.54 8.84
C SER A 12 12.43 -10.62 7.33
N GLN A 13 13.17 -11.65 6.93
CA GLN A 13 13.52 -11.85 5.52
C GLN A 13 12.32 -12.17 4.62
N LYS A 14 11.28 -12.81 5.17
CA LYS A 14 10.08 -13.21 4.43
C LYS A 14 8.82 -12.89 5.24
N PRO A 15 8.42 -11.60 5.35
CA PRO A 15 7.28 -11.20 6.16
C PRO A 15 5.98 -11.91 5.81
N SER A 16 5.75 -12.22 4.53
CA SER A 16 4.55 -12.92 4.07
C SER A 16 4.33 -14.25 4.81
N ALA A 17 5.39 -15.03 5.02
CA ALA A 17 5.30 -16.30 5.75
C ALA A 17 4.89 -16.10 7.21
N GLY A 18 5.34 -15.02 7.85
CA GLY A 18 4.92 -14.68 9.21
C GLY A 18 3.47 -14.23 9.28
N ILE A 19 3.03 -13.40 8.32
CA ILE A 19 1.65 -12.93 8.21
C ILE A 19 0.69 -14.10 7.96
N LEU A 20 1.03 -15.01 7.05
CA LEU A 20 0.24 -16.21 6.78
C LEU A 20 0.11 -17.11 8.02
N ARG A 21 1.20 -17.30 8.78
CA ARG A 21 1.12 -18.03 10.05
C ARG A 21 0.16 -17.39 11.03
N LEU A 22 0.20 -16.06 11.20
CA LEU A 22 -0.77 -15.35 12.06
C LEU A 22 -2.22 -15.52 11.60
N ILE A 23 -2.45 -15.63 10.29
CA ILE A 23 -3.78 -15.91 9.73
C ILE A 23 -4.19 -17.36 10.05
N GLU A 24 -3.29 -18.32 9.85
CA GLU A 24 -3.53 -19.75 10.10
C GLU A 24 -3.79 -20.06 11.58
N THR A 25 -3.06 -19.42 12.50
CA THR A 25 -3.24 -19.57 13.95
C THR A 25 -4.44 -18.79 14.48
N GLY A 26 -5.04 -17.91 13.67
CA GLY A 26 -6.14 -17.03 14.05
C GLY A 26 -5.71 -15.79 14.84
N GLU A 27 -4.42 -15.62 15.16
CA GLU A 27 -3.91 -14.46 15.88
C GLU A 27 -4.13 -13.14 15.12
N MET A 28 -4.19 -13.18 13.78
CA MET A 28 -4.44 -12.00 12.96
C MET A 28 -5.78 -11.29 13.31
N ASN A 29 -6.77 -12.02 13.85
CA ASN A 29 -8.04 -11.42 14.31
C ASN A 29 -7.83 -10.35 15.40
N GLU A 30 -6.80 -10.50 16.22
CA GLU A 30 -6.48 -9.57 17.31
C GLU A 30 -5.52 -8.46 16.87
N ILE A 31 -4.86 -8.62 15.72
CA ILE A 31 -3.83 -7.70 15.23
C ILE A 31 -4.44 -6.74 14.18
N ILE A 32 -4.81 -7.29 13.02
CA ILE A 32 -5.39 -6.55 11.90
C ILE A 32 -6.50 -7.43 11.27
N PRO A 33 -7.67 -7.56 11.93
CA PRO A 33 -8.79 -8.35 11.39
C PRO A 33 -9.24 -7.87 10.00
N GLU A 34 -9.02 -6.59 9.67
CA GLU A 34 -9.31 -6.04 8.35
C GLU A 34 -8.55 -6.74 7.22
N LEU A 35 -7.35 -7.26 7.50
CA LEU A 35 -6.52 -7.95 6.52
C LEU A 35 -7.17 -9.25 6.03
N LEU A 36 -7.98 -9.89 6.89
CA LEU A 36 -8.66 -11.15 6.55
C LEU A 36 -9.67 -10.98 5.42
N ARG A 37 -10.23 -9.78 5.25
CA ARG A 37 -11.20 -9.47 4.18
C ARG A 37 -10.57 -9.40 2.79
N LEU A 38 -9.24 -9.33 2.71
CA LEU A 38 -8.51 -9.30 1.45
C LEU A 38 -8.36 -10.69 0.83
N LYS A 39 -8.39 -11.74 1.68
CA LYS A 39 -8.21 -13.13 1.28
C LYS A 39 -9.40 -13.61 0.44
N GLY A 40 -9.12 -14.13 -0.75
CA GLY A 40 -10.12 -14.64 -1.68
C GLY A 40 -11.01 -13.56 -2.30
N PHE A 41 -10.67 -12.27 -2.18
CA PHE A 41 -11.49 -11.20 -2.72
C PHE A 41 -11.45 -11.21 -4.27
N ASP A 42 -12.58 -11.55 -4.90
CA ASP A 42 -12.73 -11.55 -6.36
C ASP A 42 -12.85 -10.12 -6.90
N GLN A 43 -11.75 -9.63 -7.48
CA GLN A 43 -11.64 -8.28 -8.00
C GLN A 43 -12.39 -8.06 -9.34
N LYS A 44 -12.98 -9.11 -9.96
CA LYS A 44 -13.73 -9.04 -11.23
C LYS A 44 -13.03 -8.24 -12.33
N THR A 45 -11.74 -8.53 -12.56
CA THR A 45 -10.89 -7.74 -13.46
C THR A 45 -9.85 -8.62 -14.16
N PRO A 46 -9.55 -8.37 -15.45
CA PRO A 46 -8.56 -9.15 -16.19
C PRO A 46 -7.11 -8.75 -15.88
N TYR A 47 -6.88 -7.71 -15.07
CA TYR A 47 -5.55 -7.15 -14.84
C TYR A 47 -4.81 -7.74 -13.63
N HIS A 48 -5.44 -8.64 -12.89
CA HIS A 48 -4.87 -9.23 -11.68
C HIS A 48 -4.95 -10.77 -11.77
N ASP A 49 -3.83 -11.42 -11.48
CA ASP A 49 -3.68 -12.88 -11.38
C ASP A 49 -3.77 -13.38 -9.92
N LYS A 50 -3.83 -12.46 -8.96
CA LYS A 50 -3.86 -12.69 -7.51
C LYS A 50 -5.10 -12.07 -6.89
N ASP A 51 -5.53 -12.63 -5.76
CA ASP A 51 -6.45 -11.91 -4.87
C ASP A 51 -5.75 -10.71 -4.22
N VAL A 52 -6.50 -9.91 -3.43
CA VAL A 52 -5.94 -8.69 -2.84
C VAL A 52 -4.88 -9.03 -1.78
N LEU A 53 -5.05 -10.09 -1.00
CA LEU A 53 -4.09 -10.48 0.04
C LEU A 53 -2.78 -10.97 -0.59
N ASP A 54 -2.84 -11.87 -1.58
CA ASP A 54 -1.68 -12.42 -2.26
C ASP A 54 -0.86 -11.32 -2.93
N HIS A 55 -1.53 -10.34 -3.55
CA HIS A 55 -0.87 -9.12 -4.04
C HIS A 55 -0.17 -8.36 -2.91
N THR A 56 -0.88 -8.03 -1.83
CA THR A 56 -0.32 -7.33 -0.67
C THR A 56 0.91 -8.05 -0.11
N LEU A 57 0.88 -9.37 0.04
CA LEU A 57 2.01 -10.15 0.56
C LEU A 57 3.22 -10.13 -0.39
N ALA A 58 3.00 -10.18 -1.70
CA ALA A 58 4.07 -10.05 -2.68
C ALA A 58 4.75 -8.67 -2.60
N VAL A 59 3.96 -7.59 -2.44
CA VAL A 59 4.49 -6.22 -2.28
C VAL A 59 5.30 -6.09 -0.99
N VAL A 60 4.82 -6.65 0.13
CA VAL A 60 5.55 -6.58 1.41
C VAL A 60 6.91 -7.28 1.34
N ASP A 61 6.97 -8.43 0.65
CA ASP A 61 8.22 -9.19 0.47
C ASP A 61 9.23 -8.48 -0.46
N GLU A 62 8.74 -7.73 -1.44
CA GLU A 62 9.57 -7.02 -2.43
C GLU A 62 10.25 -5.77 -1.84
N ILE A 63 9.70 -5.20 -0.77
CA ILE A 63 10.22 -4.00 -0.13
C ILE A 63 11.37 -4.34 0.84
N LYS A 64 12.41 -3.49 0.85
CA LYS A 64 13.52 -3.54 1.82
C LYS A 64 13.03 -3.57 3.29
N PRO A 65 13.77 -4.17 4.25
CA PRO A 65 13.33 -4.30 5.64
C PRO A 65 13.35 -2.96 6.41
N LYS A 66 12.44 -2.06 6.05
CA LYS A 66 12.17 -0.77 6.71
C LYS A 66 10.73 -0.77 7.19
N LEU A 67 10.54 -0.58 8.49
CA LEU A 67 9.26 -0.86 9.16
C LEU A 67 8.09 -0.03 8.60
N ASN A 68 8.26 1.28 8.43
CA ASN A 68 7.23 2.17 7.90
C ASN A 68 6.83 1.77 6.47
N LEU A 69 7.80 1.44 5.60
CA LEU A 69 7.54 1.01 4.23
C LEU A 69 6.77 -0.31 4.17
N ARG A 70 7.21 -1.33 4.91
CA ARG A 70 6.54 -2.63 4.91
C ARG A 70 5.17 -2.59 5.58
N MET A 71 4.98 -1.70 6.56
CA MET A 71 3.65 -1.41 7.11
C MET A 71 2.75 -0.72 6.08
N ALA A 72 3.28 0.27 5.33
CA ALA A 72 2.54 0.91 4.25
C ALA A 72 2.13 -0.09 3.17
N ALA A 73 3.04 -0.99 2.76
CA ALA A 73 2.71 -2.06 1.83
C ALA A 73 1.66 -3.04 2.36
N LEU A 74 1.72 -3.41 3.65
CA LEU A 74 0.70 -4.30 4.23
C LEU A 74 -0.70 -3.68 4.18
N LEU A 75 -0.80 -2.35 4.27
CA LEU A 75 -2.07 -1.64 4.43
C LEU A 75 -2.51 -0.85 3.19
N HIS A 76 -1.71 -0.76 2.13
CA HIS A 76 -1.95 0.17 1.00
C HIS A 76 -3.31 -0.03 0.32
N ASP A 77 -3.77 -1.27 0.28
CA ASP A 77 -4.99 -1.72 -0.38
C ASP A 77 -6.05 -2.24 0.60
N ILE A 78 -5.88 -2.01 1.91
CA ILE A 78 -6.72 -2.60 2.97
C ILE A 78 -8.22 -2.30 2.81
N SER A 79 -8.56 -1.18 2.16
CA SER A 79 -9.95 -0.77 1.91
C SER A 79 -10.45 -1.06 0.50
N LYS A 80 -9.72 -1.81 -0.33
CA LYS A 80 -10.23 -2.23 -1.66
C LYS A 80 -11.61 -2.90 -1.58
N PRO A 81 -11.85 -3.88 -0.68
CA PRO A 81 -13.18 -4.48 -0.54
C PRO A 81 -14.28 -3.46 -0.26
N ASP A 82 -13.97 -2.40 0.49
CA ASP A 82 -14.95 -1.37 0.85
C ASP A 82 -15.25 -0.38 -0.29
N CYS A 83 -14.35 -0.28 -1.26
CA CYS A 83 -14.47 0.61 -2.42
C CYS A 83 -14.85 -0.13 -3.71
N PHE A 84 -15.17 -1.42 -3.61
CA PHE A 84 -15.50 -2.24 -4.77
C PHE A 84 -16.83 -1.83 -5.39
N THR A 85 -16.80 -1.53 -6.68
CA THR A 85 -17.98 -1.29 -7.50
C THR A 85 -17.88 -2.06 -8.81
N LEU A 86 -19.04 -2.34 -9.43
CA LEU A 86 -19.11 -2.94 -10.76
C LEU A 86 -19.57 -1.89 -11.77
N ASP A 87 -18.95 -1.88 -12.95
CA ASP A 87 -19.49 -1.14 -14.09
C ASP A 87 -20.58 -1.93 -14.83
N GLU A 88 -21.18 -1.30 -15.84
CA GLU A 88 -22.25 -1.89 -16.67
C GLU A 88 -21.83 -3.19 -17.39
N LYS A 89 -20.52 -3.44 -17.53
CA LYS A 89 -19.96 -4.65 -18.15
C LYS A 89 -19.54 -5.69 -17.12
N GLY A 90 -19.82 -5.46 -15.84
CA GLY A 90 -19.47 -6.36 -14.74
C GLY A 90 -18.00 -6.33 -14.35
N LYS A 91 -17.24 -5.30 -14.75
CA LYS A 91 -15.83 -5.14 -14.37
C LYS A 91 -15.73 -4.39 -13.04
N GLY A 92 -14.86 -4.90 -12.17
CA GLY A 92 -14.59 -4.33 -10.84
C GLY A 92 -13.76 -3.05 -10.89
N HIS A 93 -14.11 -2.09 -10.05
CA HIS A 93 -13.40 -0.84 -9.83
C HIS A 93 -13.21 -0.56 -8.33
N PHE A 94 -12.19 0.23 -8.00
CA PHE A 94 -11.79 0.55 -6.63
C PHE A 94 -11.54 2.06 -6.47
N HIS A 95 -12.48 2.89 -6.91
CA HIS A 95 -12.30 4.34 -6.90
C HIS A 95 -12.07 4.85 -5.47
N GLY A 96 -11.02 5.67 -5.28
CA GLY A 96 -10.69 6.26 -3.98
C GLY A 96 -10.17 5.27 -2.91
N HIS A 97 -9.86 4.01 -3.25
CA HIS A 97 -9.39 3.03 -2.26
C HIS A 97 -8.13 3.49 -1.51
N HIS A 98 -7.21 4.20 -2.15
CA HIS A 98 -5.99 4.70 -1.53
C HIS A 98 -6.31 5.79 -0.46
N VAL A 99 -7.32 6.63 -0.69
CA VAL A 99 -7.83 7.59 0.30
C VAL A 99 -8.36 6.85 1.54
N ARG A 100 -9.21 5.85 1.28
CA ARG A 100 -9.89 5.10 2.32
C ARG A 100 -8.93 4.19 3.08
N SER A 101 -7.96 3.59 2.39
CA SER A 101 -6.91 2.77 2.98
C SER A 101 -5.99 3.60 3.86
N ALA A 102 -5.68 4.85 3.48
CA ALA A 102 -4.91 5.76 4.33
C ALA A 102 -5.68 6.16 5.61
N ALA A 103 -6.99 6.40 5.50
CA ALA A 103 -7.83 6.65 6.68
C ALA A 103 -7.91 5.39 7.58
N LYS A 104 -8.15 4.22 6.98
CA LYS A 104 -8.22 2.94 7.68
C LYS A 104 -6.90 2.56 8.34
N SER A 105 -5.76 2.84 7.69
CA SER A 105 -4.45 2.57 8.26
C SER A 105 -4.18 3.40 9.51
N GLN A 106 -4.63 4.66 9.53
CA GLN A 106 -4.55 5.48 10.74
C GLN A 106 -5.31 4.85 11.91
N GLU A 107 -6.57 4.44 11.70
CA GLU A 107 -7.38 3.77 12.72
C GLU A 107 -6.71 2.49 13.24
N ILE A 108 -6.19 1.66 12.33
CA ILE A 108 -5.48 0.41 12.67
C ILE A 108 -4.23 0.69 13.49
N LEU A 109 -3.40 1.63 13.08
CA LEU A 109 -2.12 1.92 13.75
C LEU A 109 -2.32 2.61 15.10
N GLN A 110 -3.35 3.45 15.24
CA GLN A 110 -3.76 4.02 16.53
C GLN A 110 -4.21 2.91 17.48
N ARG A 111 -5.04 1.96 17.02
CA ARG A 111 -5.46 0.79 17.81
C ARG A 111 -4.28 -0.07 18.26
N LEU A 112 -3.25 -0.20 17.42
CA LEU A 112 -2.01 -0.93 17.73
C LEU A 112 -1.01 -0.13 18.58
N GLY A 113 -1.29 1.15 18.86
CA GLY A 113 -0.47 2.01 19.71
C GLY A 113 0.85 2.44 19.05
N TYR A 114 0.85 2.76 17.75
CA TYR A 114 2.00 3.42 17.10
C TYR A 114 2.01 4.92 17.39
N GLU A 115 3.20 5.52 17.32
CA GLU A 115 3.40 6.96 17.50
C GLU A 115 2.88 7.75 16.29
N GLU A 116 2.47 9.00 16.51
CA GLU A 116 1.84 9.84 15.49
C GLU A 116 2.73 10.07 14.25
N ASP A 117 4.04 10.24 14.44
CA ASP A 117 4.99 10.41 13.32
C ASP A 117 5.01 9.16 12.42
N PHE A 118 5.04 7.98 13.02
CA PHE A 118 5.01 6.71 12.28
C PHE A 118 3.67 6.53 11.55
N ILE A 119 2.56 6.89 12.21
CA ILE A 119 1.22 6.84 11.61
C ILE A 119 1.15 7.78 10.41
N THR A 120 1.67 9.00 10.55
CA THR A 120 1.70 10.03 9.51
C THR A 120 2.52 9.57 8.32
N ASP A 121 3.69 8.98 8.54
CA ASP A 121 4.52 8.42 7.49
C ASP A 121 3.79 7.33 6.70
N VAL A 122 3.26 6.31 7.39
CA VAL A 122 2.56 5.19 6.75
C VAL A 122 1.33 5.67 6.00
N LYS A 123 0.50 6.51 6.64
CA LYS A 123 -0.71 7.08 6.03
C LYS A 123 -0.39 7.87 4.77
N THR A 124 0.66 8.68 4.78
CA THR A 124 1.08 9.51 3.64
C THR A 124 1.52 8.64 2.48
N LEU A 125 2.34 7.61 2.74
CA LEU A 125 2.75 6.65 1.74
C LEU A 125 1.54 5.97 1.08
N ILE A 126 0.59 5.49 1.88
CA ILE A 126 -0.63 4.85 1.38
C ILE A 126 -1.50 5.85 0.60
N ARG A 127 -1.61 7.10 1.03
CA ARG A 127 -2.48 8.08 0.37
C ARG A 127 -2.05 8.38 -1.07
N TYR A 128 -0.75 8.35 -1.36
CA TYR A 128 -0.20 8.86 -2.61
C TYR A 128 0.50 7.80 -3.49
N HIS A 129 0.46 6.51 -3.12
CA HIS A 129 1.06 5.43 -3.91
C HIS A 129 0.34 5.13 -5.24
N TYR A 130 -0.92 5.54 -5.41
CA TYR A 130 -1.76 5.03 -6.48
C TYR A 130 -1.36 5.54 -7.87
N ILE A 131 -0.89 4.63 -8.73
CA ILE A 131 -0.29 4.97 -10.03
C ILE A 131 -1.19 5.79 -10.97
N LYS A 132 -2.51 5.57 -10.96
CA LYS A 132 -3.41 6.35 -11.83
C LYS A 132 -3.49 7.81 -11.40
N GLU A 133 -3.45 8.08 -10.09
CA GLU A 133 -3.37 9.46 -9.59
C GLU A 133 -2.03 10.09 -9.93
N ILE A 134 -0.93 9.33 -9.82
CA ILE A 134 0.41 9.78 -10.21
C ILE A 134 0.46 10.16 -11.70
N ALA A 135 -0.11 9.32 -12.57
CA ALA A 135 -0.17 9.63 -14.00
C ALA A 135 -0.93 10.94 -14.28
N ASN A 136 -2.01 11.20 -13.53
CA ASN A 136 -2.74 12.47 -13.62
C ASN A 136 -1.90 13.65 -13.08
N VAL A 137 -1.20 13.47 -11.95
CA VAL A 137 -0.29 14.48 -11.39
C VAL A 137 0.76 14.90 -12.42
N ILE A 138 1.38 13.94 -13.10
CA ILE A 138 2.37 14.20 -14.16
C ILE A 138 1.72 14.98 -15.32
N LYS A 139 0.50 14.62 -15.73
CA LYS A 139 -0.20 15.24 -16.85
C LYS A 139 -0.62 16.68 -16.55
N GLU A 140 -1.08 16.94 -15.34
CA GLU A 140 -1.66 18.23 -14.92
C GLU A 140 -0.63 19.18 -14.30
N LYS A 141 0.67 18.86 -14.38
CA LYS A 141 1.76 19.63 -13.74
C LYS A 141 1.54 19.80 -12.23
N GLY A 142 0.99 18.78 -11.58
CA GLY A 142 0.71 18.76 -10.14
C GLY A 142 1.88 18.35 -9.24
N ILE A 143 3.11 18.28 -9.79
CA ILE A 143 4.27 17.69 -9.11
C ILE A 143 4.63 18.46 -7.84
N LYS A 144 4.66 19.79 -7.88
CA LYS A 144 4.89 20.61 -6.69
C LYS A 144 3.94 20.25 -5.55
N ARG A 145 2.64 20.18 -5.84
CA ARG A 145 1.62 19.80 -4.85
C ARG A 145 1.82 18.36 -4.36
N PHE A 146 2.28 17.45 -5.21
CA PHE A 146 2.61 16.09 -4.81
C PHE A 146 3.80 16.09 -3.84
N VAL A 147 4.89 16.81 -4.14
CA VAL A 147 6.05 16.95 -3.26
C VAL A 147 5.65 17.59 -1.92
N ASP A 148 4.88 18.67 -1.95
CA ASP A 148 4.39 19.36 -0.74
C ASP A 148 3.56 18.43 0.16
N ASN A 149 2.71 17.59 -0.44
CA ASN A 149 1.84 16.68 0.30
C ASN A 149 2.55 15.42 0.81
N VAL A 150 3.54 14.91 0.07
CA VAL A 150 4.30 13.71 0.44
C VAL A 150 5.41 14.06 1.43
N GLY A 151 6.02 15.24 1.27
CA GLY A 151 7.24 15.64 1.97
C GLY A 151 8.48 15.08 1.29
N VAL A 152 9.51 15.93 1.15
CA VAL A 152 10.79 15.60 0.51
C VAL A 152 11.44 14.38 1.15
N GLU A 153 11.33 14.26 2.48
CA GLU A 153 11.89 13.18 3.29
C GLU A 153 11.26 11.80 3.01
N ARG A 154 10.05 11.77 2.41
CA ARG A 154 9.35 10.51 2.08
C ARG A 154 9.43 10.13 0.60
N LEU A 155 9.97 10.97 -0.27
CA LEU A 155 9.94 10.71 -1.71
C LEU A 155 10.62 9.40 -2.11
N GLU A 156 11.78 9.10 -1.54
CA GLU A 156 12.50 7.85 -1.82
C GLU A 156 11.73 6.61 -1.33
N ASP A 157 11.06 6.72 -0.18
CA ASP A 157 10.18 5.68 0.33
C ASP A 157 8.92 5.53 -0.56
N MET A 158 8.36 6.63 -1.04
CA MET A 158 7.23 6.64 -1.95
C MET A 158 7.57 5.92 -3.27
N PHE A 159 8.71 6.24 -3.89
CA PHE A 159 9.14 5.58 -5.12
C PHE A 159 9.34 4.09 -4.94
N GLU A 160 9.89 3.67 -3.80
CA GLU A 160 10.06 2.25 -3.48
C GLU A 160 8.72 1.52 -3.30
N LEU A 161 7.74 2.14 -2.62
CA LEU A 161 6.41 1.55 -2.47
C LEU A 161 5.71 1.41 -3.83
N ILE A 162 5.76 2.44 -4.68
CA ILE A 162 5.16 2.38 -6.02
C ILE A 162 5.84 1.29 -6.86
N ARG A 163 7.17 1.20 -6.83
CA ARG A 163 7.93 0.17 -7.53
C ARG A 163 7.49 -1.23 -7.10
N ALA A 164 7.38 -1.48 -5.80
CA ALA A 164 6.98 -2.78 -5.27
C ALA A 164 5.52 -3.12 -5.60
N ASP A 165 4.58 -2.17 -5.47
CA ASP A 165 3.18 -2.36 -5.88
C ASP A 165 3.05 -2.67 -7.38
N MET A 166 3.90 -2.06 -8.21
CA MET A 166 3.95 -2.35 -9.63
C MET A 166 4.59 -3.71 -9.94
N ALA A 167 5.63 -4.12 -9.22
CA ALA A 167 6.28 -5.42 -9.37
C ALA A 167 5.35 -6.60 -9.02
N GLY A 168 4.37 -6.38 -8.13
CA GLY A 168 3.34 -7.38 -7.80
C GLY A 168 2.34 -7.66 -8.94
N LYS A 169 2.32 -6.86 -10.02
CA LYS A 169 1.36 -6.91 -11.13
C LYS A 169 2.01 -7.50 -12.40
N ALA A 170 1.21 -8.10 -13.28
CA ALA A 170 1.69 -8.84 -14.46
C ALA A 170 2.24 -7.97 -15.61
N SER A 171 2.00 -6.65 -15.60
CA SER A 171 2.47 -5.72 -16.64
C SER A 171 2.94 -4.43 -15.99
N THR A 172 4.22 -4.10 -16.19
CA THR A 172 4.86 -3.02 -15.43
C THR A 172 5.63 -2.07 -16.34
N ASP A 173 5.19 -0.81 -16.38
CA ASP A 173 5.92 0.28 -17.02
C ASP A 173 6.64 1.13 -15.96
N TYR A 174 7.89 0.78 -15.66
CA TYR A 174 8.72 1.51 -14.70
C TYR A 174 9.08 2.94 -15.16
N GLN A 175 8.83 3.32 -16.44
CA GLN A 175 9.14 4.67 -16.92
C GLN A 175 8.34 5.74 -16.19
N VAL A 176 7.15 5.42 -15.68
CA VAL A 176 6.33 6.37 -14.90
C VAL A 176 7.04 6.76 -13.61
N ILE A 177 7.72 5.82 -12.94
CA ILE A 177 8.46 6.10 -11.69
C ILE A 177 9.68 6.95 -11.97
N GLU A 178 10.46 6.61 -13.01
CA GLU A 178 11.65 7.40 -13.37
C GLU A 178 11.29 8.83 -13.79
N LYS A 179 10.19 8.99 -14.53
CA LYS A 179 9.67 10.31 -14.88
C LYS A 179 9.21 11.08 -13.65
N LEU A 180 8.44 10.45 -12.76
CA LEU A 180 8.00 11.08 -11.50
C LEU A 180 9.21 11.53 -10.69
N ARG A 181 10.19 10.65 -10.50
CA ARG A 181 11.42 10.94 -9.74
C ARG A 181 12.21 12.10 -10.35
N ALA A 182 12.34 12.15 -11.68
CA ALA A 182 12.99 13.27 -12.37
C ALA A 182 12.25 14.58 -12.12
N MET A 183 10.93 14.61 -12.30
CA MET A 183 10.14 15.82 -12.09
C MET A 183 10.15 16.29 -10.63
N CYS A 184 10.14 15.37 -9.65
CA CYS A 184 10.24 15.75 -8.24
C CYS A 184 11.59 16.39 -7.92
N ARG A 185 12.70 15.94 -8.53
CA ARG A 185 14.02 16.56 -8.34
C ARG A 185 14.09 17.99 -8.86
N ASP A 186 13.31 18.32 -9.89
CA ASP A 186 13.28 19.67 -10.45
C ASP A 186 12.48 20.67 -9.57
N GLU A 187 11.73 20.18 -8.58
CA GLU A 187 10.88 20.99 -7.68
C GLU A 187 11.46 21.16 -6.26
N ILE A 188 12.57 20.49 -5.94
CA ILE A 188 13.27 20.54 -4.63
C ILE A 188 14.47 21.48 -4.73
#